data_AF-A0A960V793-F1
#
_entry.id   AF-A0A960V793-F1
#
_cell.length_a   1.000
_cell.length_b   1.000
_cell.length_c   1.000
_cell.angle_alpha   90.00
_cell.angle_beta   90.00
_cell.angle_gamma   90.00
#
_symmetry.space_group_name_H-M   'P 1'
#
loop_
_entity.id
_entity.type
_entity.pdbx_description
1 polymer ?
#
loop_
_entity_poly.entity_id
_entity_poly.type
_entity_poly.pdbx_seq_one_letter_code
_entity_poly.pdbx_strand_id
1 'polypeptide(L)'
;MNLYDLYPHWKTRTERVRESLNNLTKEQLEFRHREDMRSLGNLYRHIIAAEIYWFHDVVGNSGNKYKEIEDDELPDAESILNKWEEVRAKSQELVATFSMADLSNKFKNFKNREYELSYIIWHVAEHEIHHSGQISQMLRVLRLNSPIF
;
A
#
# COMPACT_ATOMS: atom_id res chain seq x y z
N MET A 1 -16.03 9.31 6.58
CA MET A 1 -14.95 10.15 6.01
C MET A 1 -14.33 9.40 4.83
N ASN A 2 -13.64 10.04 3.90
CA ASN A 2 -12.83 9.38 2.87
C ASN A 2 -11.33 9.45 3.24
N LEU A 3 -10.54 8.42 2.90
CA LEU A 3 -9.08 8.45 3.09
C LEU A 3 -8.42 9.69 2.46
N TYR A 4 -8.98 10.19 1.37
CA TYR A 4 -8.46 11.33 0.62
C TYR A 4 -8.86 12.68 1.22
N ASP A 5 -9.79 12.73 2.18
CA ASP A 5 -10.21 14.00 2.81
C ASP A 5 -9.05 14.63 3.60
N LEU A 6 -8.21 13.80 4.23
CA LEU A 6 -7.05 14.24 5.01
C LEU A 6 -5.82 14.50 4.14
N TYR A 7 -5.71 13.80 3.01
CA TYR A 7 -4.60 13.94 2.09
C TYR A 7 -5.06 13.91 0.62
N PRO A 8 -5.53 15.06 0.09
CA PRO A 8 -6.21 15.14 -1.20
C PRO A 8 -5.41 14.62 -2.39
N HIS A 9 -4.09 14.72 -2.34
CA HIS A 9 -3.21 14.27 -3.43
C HIS A 9 -2.90 12.77 -3.41
N TRP A 10 -3.28 12.07 -2.33
CA TRP A 10 -3.01 10.64 -2.21
C TRP A 10 -3.67 9.83 -3.33
N LYS A 11 -4.93 10.13 -3.68
CA LYS A 11 -5.66 9.43 -4.73
C LYS A 11 -4.90 9.43 -6.06
N THR A 12 -4.55 10.62 -6.56
CA THR A 12 -3.80 10.77 -7.81
C THR A 12 -2.45 10.08 -7.76
N ARG A 13 -1.81 10.06 -6.59
CA ARG A 13 -0.54 9.36 -6.44
C ARG A 13 -0.73 7.84 -6.47
N THR A 14 -1.71 7.28 -5.76
CA THR A 14 -2.04 5.86 -5.84
C THR A 14 -2.35 5.45 -7.28
N GLU A 15 -3.15 6.25 -7.99
CA GLU A 15 -3.50 6.00 -9.40
C GLU A 15 -2.24 5.89 -10.27
N ARG A 16 -1.30 6.84 -10.15
CA ARG A 16 -0.02 6.78 -10.89
C ARG A 16 0.83 5.56 -10.52
N VAL A 17 0.83 5.13 -9.25
CA VAL A 17 1.58 3.93 -8.85
C VAL A 17 0.92 2.67 -9.44
N ARG A 18 -0.40 2.59 -9.45
CA ARG A 18 -1.13 1.50 -10.10
C ARG A 18 -0.92 1.51 -11.61
N GLU A 19 -0.96 2.67 -12.25
CA GLU A 19 -0.66 2.79 -13.68
C GLU A 19 0.74 2.28 -14.03
N SER A 20 1.70 2.42 -13.11
CA SER A 20 3.07 1.95 -13.32
C SER A 20 3.24 0.42 -13.28
N LEU A 21 2.22 -0.31 -12.82
CA LEU A 21 2.14 -1.78 -12.94
C LEU A 21 1.70 -2.22 -14.33
N ASN A 22 1.02 -1.36 -15.10
CA ASN A 22 0.43 -1.75 -16.37
C ASN A 22 1.49 -2.26 -17.34
N ASN A 23 1.28 -3.47 -17.86
CA ASN A 23 2.15 -4.15 -18.82
C ASN A 23 3.54 -4.55 -18.29
N LEU A 24 3.78 -4.56 -16.97
CA LEU A 24 5.02 -5.13 -16.45
C LEU A 24 5.03 -6.65 -16.65
N THR A 25 6.14 -7.17 -17.19
CA THR A 25 6.34 -8.62 -17.33
C THR A 25 6.75 -9.24 -15.99
N LYS A 26 6.64 -10.57 -15.88
CA LYS A 26 7.09 -11.30 -14.70
C LYS A 26 8.57 -11.06 -14.41
N GLU A 27 9.41 -11.07 -15.44
CA GLU A 27 10.86 -10.83 -15.33
C GLU A 27 11.14 -9.42 -14.80
N GLN A 28 10.36 -8.43 -15.21
CA GLN A 28 10.47 -7.06 -14.70
C GLN A 28 10.04 -6.97 -13.24
N LEU A 29 8.99 -7.69 -12.83
CA LEU A 29 8.57 -7.76 -11.43
C LEU A 29 9.61 -8.44 -10.54
N GLU A 30 10.38 -9.38 -11.07
CA GLU A 30 11.48 -10.05 -10.36
C GLU A 30 12.74 -9.18 -10.22
N PHE A 31 12.83 -8.05 -10.95
CA PHE A 31 13.98 -7.17 -10.91
C PHE A 31 14.31 -6.69 -9.49
N ARG A 32 15.59 -6.76 -9.12
CA ARG A 32 16.16 -6.27 -7.85
C ARG A 32 17.38 -5.40 -8.12
N HIS A 33 17.58 -4.38 -7.31
CA HIS A 33 18.83 -3.60 -7.31
C HIS A 33 20.02 -4.42 -6.81
N ARG A 34 19.77 -5.24 -5.79
CA ARG A 34 20.70 -6.20 -5.20
C ARG A 34 19.89 -7.40 -4.72
N GLU A 35 20.54 -8.56 -4.65
CA GLU A 35 19.91 -9.82 -4.26
C GLU A 35 19.19 -9.76 -2.89
N ASP A 36 19.76 -9.01 -1.93
CA ASP A 36 19.23 -8.81 -0.59
C ASP A 36 18.09 -7.77 -0.49
N MET A 37 17.82 -7.04 -1.56
CA MET A 37 16.76 -6.02 -1.61
C MET A 37 15.46 -6.59 -2.17
N ARG A 38 14.34 -5.97 -1.80
CA ARG A 38 13.02 -6.26 -2.38
C ARG A 38 13.03 -6.15 -3.91
N SER A 39 12.32 -7.05 -4.57
CA SER A 39 12.05 -6.96 -6.00
C SER A 39 11.01 -5.87 -6.30
N LEU A 40 10.90 -5.47 -7.57
CA LEU A 40 9.91 -4.50 -8.02
C LEU A 40 8.50 -4.95 -7.67
N GLY A 41 8.15 -6.21 -7.98
CA GLY A 41 6.87 -6.81 -7.61
C GLY A 41 6.65 -6.84 -6.10
N ASN A 42 7.69 -7.16 -5.33
CA ASN A 42 7.57 -7.21 -3.87
C ASN A 42 7.29 -5.82 -3.27
N LEU A 43 7.79 -4.72 -3.86
CA LEU A 43 7.45 -3.38 -3.38
C LEU A 43 5.96 -3.06 -3.51
N TYR A 44 5.32 -3.47 -4.60
CA TYR A 44 3.86 -3.31 -4.75
C TYR A 44 3.09 -4.16 -3.75
N ARG A 45 3.46 -5.44 -3.61
CA ARG A 45 2.91 -6.36 -2.61
C ARG A 45 3.08 -5.81 -1.19
N HIS A 46 4.23 -5.21 -0.89
CA HIS A 46 4.54 -4.63 0.41
C HIS A 46 3.65 -3.44 0.76
N ILE A 47 3.36 -2.58 -0.22
CA ILE A 47 2.40 -1.47 -0.02
C ILE A 47 1.01 -2.02 0.32
N ILE A 48 0.55 -3.04 -0.40
CA ILE A 48 -0.76 -3.68 -0.16
C ILE A 48 -0.77 -4.34 1.23
N ALA A 49 0.27 -5.08 1.60
CA ALA A 49 0.40 -5.75 2.89
C ALA A 49 0.37 -4.76 4.06
N ALA A 50 1.05 -3.62 3.92
CA ALA A 50 1.00 -2.54 4.91
C ALA A 50 -0.41 -1.95 5.06
N GLU A 51 -1.13 -1.73 3.96
CA GLU A 51 -2.51 -1.23 3.99
C GLU A 51 -3.47 -2.22 4.68
N ILE A 52 -3.38 -3.51 4.34
CA ILE A 52 -4.15 -4.58 5.01
C ILE A 52 -3.88 -4.56 6.51
N TYR A 53 -2.61 -4.58 6.92
CA TYR A 53 -2.28 -4.66 8.33
C TYR A 53 -2.82 -3.45 9.10
N TRP A 54 -2.58 -2.24 8.61
CA TRP A 54 -2.96 -1.04 9.33
C TRP A 54 -4.46 -0.79 9.34
N PHE A 55 -5.16 -0.97 8.22
CA PHE A 55 -6.60 -0.74 8.19
C PHE A 55 -7.41 -1.98 8.59
N HIS A 56 -7.16 -3.13 7.98
CA HIS A 56 -8.04 -4.28 8.16
C HIS A 56 -7.74 -5.00 9.47
N ASP A 57 -6.47 -5.06 9.88
CA ASP A 57 -6.09 -5.78 11.08
C ASP A 57 -6.05 -4.92 12.34
N VAL A 58 -5.41 -3.74 12.27
CA VAL A 58 -5.31 -2.83 13.43
C VAL A 58 -6.60 -2.04 13.63
N VAL A 59 -7.09 -1.31 12.61
CA VAL A 59 -8.33 -0.53 12.76
C VAL A 59 -9.57 -1.43 12.75
N GLY A 60 -9.62 -2.41 11.85
CA GLY A 60 -10.69 -3.40 11.77
C GLY A 60 -10.68 -4.44 12.90
N ASN A 61 -9.64 -4.42 13.75
CA ASN A 61 -9.50 -5.27 14.94
C ASN A 61 -9.66 -6.77 14.64
N SER A 62 -9.07 -7.25 13.54
CA SER A 62 -9.11 -8.67 13.16
C SER A 62 -8.26 -9.56 14.09
N GLY A 63 -7.30 -8.95 14.82
CA GLY A 63 -6.35 -9.65 15.68
C GLY A 63 -5.16 -10.29 14.94
N ASN A 64 -5.07 -10.12 13.63
CA ASN A 64 -3.98 -10.68 12.84
C ASN A 64 -2.64 -9.98 13.09
N LYS A 65 -1.55 -10.72 12.86
CA LYS A 65 -0.20 -10.17 12.80
C LYS A 65 0.10 -9.74 11.37
N TYR A 66 0.99 -8.76 11.22
CA TYR A 66 1.53 -8.40 9.91
C TYR A 66 2.04 -9.66 9.19
N LYS A 67 1.61 -9.83 7.94
CA LYS A 67 2.06 -10.87 7.02
C LYS A 67 2.40 -10.18 5.70
N GLU A 68 3.60 -10.45 5.19
CA GLU A 68 3.98 -10.03 3.83
C GLU A 68 3.15 -10.83 2.81
N ILE A 69 2.90 -10.23 1.64
CA ILE A 69 2.30 -10.97 0.52
C ILE A 69 3.45 -11.56 -0.29
N GLU A 70 3.45 -12.88 -0.43
CA GLU A 70 4.48 -13.62 -1.14
C GLU A 70 4.31 -13.51 -2.66
N ASP A 71 5.39 -13.78 -3.40
CA ASP A 71 5.41 -13.65 -4.85
C ASP A 71 4.49 -14.67 -5.54
N ASP A 72 4.25 -15.83 -4.94
CA ASP A 72 3.33 -16.86 -5.44
C ASP A 72 1.84 -16.54 -5.17
N GLU A 73 1.55 -15.73 -4.14
CA GLU A 73 0.19 -15.26 -3.83
C GLU A 73 -0.31 -14.27 -4.89
N LEU A 74 0.55 -13.38 -5.39
CA LEU A 74 0.24 -12.40 -6.44
C LEU A 74 1.37 -12.38 -7.50
N PRO A 75 1.38 -13.35 -8.43
CA PRO A 75 2.54 -13.62 -9.30
C PRO A 75 2.72 -12.66 -10.47
N ASP A 76 1.73 -11.83 -10.79
CA ASP A 76 1.74 -10.98 -11.97
C ASP A 76 1.11 -9.60 -11.70
N ALA A 77 1.26 -8.68 -12.66
CA ALA A 77 0.78 -7.32 -12.52
C ALA A 77 -0.75 -7.25 -12.34
N GLU A 78 -1.49 -8.13 -13.01
CA GLU A 78 -2.96 -8.17 -12.94
C GLU A 78 -3.45 -8.58 -11.55
N SER A 79 -2.92 -9.67 -10.99
CA SER A 79 -3.25 -10.13 -9.64
C SER A 79 -2.89 -9.09 -8.58
N ILE A 80 -1.74 -8.42 -8.69
CA ILE A 80 -1.34 -7.32 -7.80
C ILE A 80 -2.34 -6.16 -7.88
N LEU A 81 -2.70 -5.73 -9.09
CA LEU A 81 -3.65 -4.62 -9.31
C LEU A 81 -5.02 -4.93 -8.73
N ASN A 82 -5.57 -6.11 -9.06
CA ASN A 82 -6.87 -6.56 -8.57
C ASN A 82 -6.88 -6.62 -7.05
N LYS A 83 -5.82 -7.15 -6.44
CA LYS A 83 -5.75 -7.20 -4.97
C LYS A 83 -5.65 -5.81 -4.35
N TRP A 84 -4.89 -4.90 -4.95
CA TRP A 84 -4.79 -3.54 -4.44
C TRP A 84 -6.12 -2.78 -4.54
N GLU A 85 -6.87 -2.98 -5.62
CA GLU A 85 -8.20 -2.39 -5.76
C GLU A 85 -9.16 -2.89 -4.67
N GLU A 86 -9.23 -4.21 -4.47
CA GLU A 86 -10.02 -4.85 -3.40
C GLU A 86 -9.65 -4.29 -2.02
N VAL A 87 -8.35 -4.26 -1.70
CA VAL A 87 -7.87 -3.79 -0.40
C VAL A 87 -8.22 -2.32 -0.16
N ARG A 88 -8.00 -1.47 -1.17
CA ARG A 88 -8.31 -0.03 -1.06
C ARG A 88 -9.80 0.23 -0.93
N ALA A 89 -10.65 -0.51 -1.64
CA ALA A 89 -12.10 -0.39 -1.51
C ALA A 89 -12.52 -0.71 -0.08
N LYS A 90 -12.05 -1.83 0.49
CA LYS A 90 -12.34 -2.21 1.88
C LYS A 90 -11.79 -1.22 2.91
N SER A 91 -10.59 -0.67 2.69
CA SER A 91 -10.03 0.39 3.54
C SER A 91 -10.92 1.65 3.51
N GLN A 92 -11.42 2.04 2.34
CA GLN A 92 -12.33 3.17 2.19
C GLN A 92 -13.68 2.92 2.87
N GLU A 93 -14.25 1.72 2.74
CA GLU A 93 -15.49 1.34 3.44
C GLU A 93 -15.32 1.43 4.96
N LEU A 94 -14.19 0.95 5.49
CA LEU A 94 -13.90 1.07 6.91
C LEU A 94 -13.77 2.54 7.34
N VAL A 95 -12.99 3.35 6.61
CA VAL A 95 -12.79 4.78 6.92
C VAL A 95 -14.08 5.61 6.76
N ALA A 96 -15.00 5.17 5.88
CA ALA A 96 -16.31 5.78 5.74
C ALA A 96 -17.12 5.77 7.03
N THR A 97 -16.91 4.78 7.92
CA THR A 97 -17.61 4.67 9.22
C THR A 97 -17.15 5.69 10.26
N PHE A 98 -16.00 6.35 10.05
CA PHE A 98 -15.46 7.35 10.96
C PHE A 98 -15.75 8.79 10.51
N SER A 99 -15.72 9.71 11.48
CA SER A 99 -15.78 11.15 11.29
C SER A 99 -14.46 11.82 11.66
N MET A 100 -14.33 13.13 11.40
CA MET A 100 -13.15 13.90 11.84
C MET A 100 -12.95 13.89 13.36
N ALA A 101 -14.03 13.75 14.14
CA ALA A 101 -13.95 13.66 15.59
C ALA A 101 -13.31 12.35 16.08
N ASP A 102 -13.33 11.31 15.24
CA ASP A 102 -12.79 9.98 15.56
C ASP A 102 -11.27 9.88 15.32
N LEU A 103 -10.63 10.92 14.78
CA LEU A 103 -9.21 10.90 14.43
C LEU A 103 -8.28 10.64 15.62
N SER A 104 -8.70 11.01 16.83
CA SER A 104 -7.98 10.74 18.08
C SER A 104 -8.29 9.36 18.69
N ASN A 105 -9.21 8.59 18.10
CA ASN A 105 -9.51 7.24 18.58
C ASN A 105 -8.27 6.36 18.42
N LYS A 106 -8.00 5.54 19.44
CA LYS A 106 -6.81 4.70 19.50
C LYS A 106 -7.13 3.25 19.17
N PHE A 107 -6.29 2.66 18.35
CA PHE A 107 -6.37 1.26 17.93
C PHE A 107 -5.12 0.52 18.36
N LYS A 108 -5.31 -0.71 18.84
CA LYS A 108 -4.21 -1.56 19.33
C LYS A 108 -3.73 -2.47 18.22
N ASN A 109 -2.43 -2.53 18.02
CA ASN A 109 -1.84 -3.57 17.20
C ASN A 109 -1.71 -4.91 17.97
N PHE A 110 -1.26 -5.96 17.29
CA PHE A 110 -1.05 -7.28 17.90
C PHE A 110 -0.05 -7.32 19.07
N LYS A 111 0.75 -6.26 19.26
CA LYS A 111 1.68 -6.08 20.38
C LYS A 111 1.11 -5.19 21.49
N ASN A 112 -0.21 -4.93 21.49
CA ASN A 112 -0.90 -4.01 22.41
C ASN A 112 -0.38 -2.56 22.40
N ARG A 113 0.29 -2.13 21.33
CA ARG A 113 0.68 -0.72 21.15
C ARG A 113 -0.48 0.04 20.53
N GLU A 114 -0.77 1.19 21.10
CA GLU A 114 -1.86 2.07 20.66
C GLU A 114 -1.37 3.11 19.66
N TYR A 115 -2.16 3.32 18.61
CA TYR A 115 -1.95 4.36 17.60
C TYR A 115 -3.26 5.07 17.35
N GLU A 116 -3.21 6.40 17.18
CA GLU A 116 -4.37 7.18 16.77
C GLU A 116 -4.77 6.87 15.32
N LEU A 117 -6.07 6.95 15.00
CA LEU A 117 -6.56 6.78 13.65
C LEU A 117 -5.88 7.75 12.67
N SER A 118 -5.69 9.00 13.09
CA SER A 118 -4.96 10.02 12.33
C SER A 118 -3.57 9.50 11.94
N TYR A 119 -2.78 9.07 12.93
CA TYR A 119 -1.44 8.52 12.72
C TYR A 119 -1.47 7.37 11.72
N ILE A 120 -2.41 6.43 11.87
CA ILE A 120 -2.51 5.27 10.98
C ILE A 120 -2.75 5.69 9.53
N ILE A 121 -3.71 6.61 9.30
CA ILE A 121 -4.03 7.09 7.95
C ILE A 121 -2.82 7.78 7.32
N TRP A 122 -2.17 8.69 8.05
CA TRP A 122 -0.98 9.39 7.58
C TRP A 122 0.18 8.42 7.31
N HIS A 123 0.41 7.49 8.23
CA HIS A 123 1.49 6.52 8.10
C HIS A 123 1.34 5.64 6.85
N VAL A 124 0.13 5.14 6.55
CA VAL A 124 -0.09 4.34 5.34
C VAL A 124 0.14 5.16 4.07
N ALA A 125 -0.32 6.41 4.04
CA ALA A 125 -0.09 7.30 2.91
C ALA A 125 1.40 7.61 2.71
N GLU A 126 2.11 7.98 3.77
CA GLU A 126 3.56 8.23 3.74
C GLU A 126 4.36 6.99 3.34
N HIS A 127 3.96 5.82 3.80
CA HIS A 127 4.58 4.54 3.47
C HIS A 127 4.42 4.20 1.98
N GLU A 128 3.21 4.34 1.43
CA GLU A 128 2.96 4.19 -0.01
C GLU A 128 3.82 5.18 -0.82
N ILE A 129 3.87 6.43 -0.39
CA ILE A 129 4.68 7.49 -0.99
C ILE A 129 6.17 7.15 -1.01
N HIS A 130 6.69 6.65 0.11
CA HIS A 130 8.08 6.28 0.25
C HIS A 130 8.46 5.18 -0.76
N HIS A 131 7.65 4.11 -0.80
CA HIS A 131 7.90 2.98 -1.70
C HIS A 131 7.59 3.31 -3.16
N SER A 132 6.69 4.26 -3.46
CA SER A 132 6.49 4.74 -4.82
C SER A 132 7.73 5.39 -5.41
N GLY A 133 8.56 6.04 -4.58
CA GLY A 133 9.84 6.62 -5.01
C GLY A 133 10.83 5.53 -5.42
N GLN A 134 10.89 4.44 -4.64
CA GLN A 134 11.73 3.27 -4.96
C GLN A 134 11.26 2.58 -6.25
N ILE A 135 9.95 2.40 -6.41
CA ILE A 135 9.34 1.88 -7.64
C ILE A 135 9.71 2.74 -8.84
N SER A 136 9.53 4.06 -8.75
CA SER A 136 9.87 4.99 -9.84
C SER A 136 11.32 4.87 -10.28
N GLN A 137 12.23 4.75 -9.31
CA GLN A 137 13.65 4.60 -9.58
C GLN A 137 13.97 3.23 -10.23
N MET A 138 13.36 2.13 -9.78
CA MET A 138 13.48 0.80 -10.39
C MET A 138 12.99 0.78 -11.84
N LEU A 139 11.83 1.39 -12.12
CA LEU A 139 11.27 1.49 -13.47
C LEU A 139 12.23 2.22 -14.42
N ARG A 140 12.84 3.32 -13.95
CA ARG A 140 13.82 4.08 -14.76
C ARG A 140 15.09 3.28 -15.03
N VAL A 141 15.56 2.47 -14.08
CA VAL A 141 16.71 1.57 -14.30
C VAL A 141 16.40 0.51 -15.36
N LEU A 142 15.17 -0.03 -15.36
CA LEU A 142 14.66 -0.94 -16.40
C LEU A 142 14.39 -0.25 -17.75
N ARG A 143 14.65 1.06 -17.87
CA ARG A 143 14.37 1.89 -19.06
C ARG A 143 12.87 1.95 -19.41
N LEU A 144 12.02 1.85 -18.39
CA LEU A 144 10.58 2.03 -18.50
C LEU A 144 10.19 3.45 -18.13
N ASN A 145 9.09 3.93 -18.70
CA ASN A 145 8.49 5.19 -18.28
C ASN A 145 7.88 5.00 -16.89
N SER A 146 8.12 5.97 -16.01
CA SER A 146 7.46 6.02 -14.71
C SER A 146 6.40 7.12 -14.75
N PRO A 147 5.09 6.79 -14.68
CA PRO A 147 4.02 7.79 -14.54
C PRO A 147 3.99 8.40 -13.12
N ILE A 148 4.80 7.85 -12.22
CA ILE A 148 5.05 8.41 -10.89
C ILE A 148 5.95 9.62 -11.11
N PHE A 149 5.31 10.80 -11.15
CA PHE A 149 5.80 12.17 -11.38
C PHE A 149 5.54 12.72 -12.80
#